data_AF-A0AAE1FFM5-F1
#
_entry.id   AF-A0AAE1FFM5-F1
#
_cell.length_a   1.000
_cell.length_b   1.000
_cell.length_c   1.000
_cell.angle_alpha   90.00
_cell.angle_beta   90.00
_cell.angle_gamma   90.00
#
_symmetry.space_group_name_H-M   'P 1'
#
loop_
_entity.id
_entity.type
_entity.pdbx_description
1 polymer ?
#
loop_
_entity_poly.entity_id
_entity_poly.type
_entity_poly.pdbx_seq_one_letter_code
_entity_poly.pdbx_strand_id
1 'polypeptide(L)'
;MKVAAEKNTNLTQQLEMWRNEKRVLVARKDERKVLEQRIRQKEGQLERCKNGFIDLKAEEVKTNASIQEEVLNLVRVSEKRAKAVLDWDDYLTKYIKTNVKERIAVADIQRSQQSLSASVKELNNLKAQVKEIGDELDNLKVDAQTALQKLLKDLNISSYKHISSEVRDQFQSSNLEETEKKLAEVEAHRDCLVTASEKEVEEYKRREAEMRLLRRRLDTLQADTAAHATDMESVKQCWVPRISSLVDDISTKFSKFMAGAGYAGEVTLSVPEDPNTFSNYGISIKVSFRDHQCLKELTAQHQSGGERAMATALYLVTLQSLTPVSFRCVDEINQGMDPINERQLLKMLMDTESNENASQCFFVTPKLLPDMEYTKTVNTMVVYNSQTMLPHSRFNLERIFRAQRKVMQKHS
;
A
#
# COMPACT_ATOMS: atom_id res chain seq x y z
N MET A 1 -31.61 -116.90 5.91
CA MET A 1 -31.48 -115.70 5.06
C MET A 1 -32.55 -114.62 5.31
N LYS A 2 -33.84 -114.94 5.48
CA LYS A 2 -34.91 -113.93 5.74
C LYS A 2 -34.73 -113.08 7.02
N VAL A 3 -34.36 -113.68 8.15
CA VAL A 3 -34.17 -112.97 9.44
C VAL A 3 -33.03 -111.94 9.40
N ALA A 4 -32.00 -112.19 8.60
CA ALA A 4 -30.89 -111.25 8.43
C ALA A 4 -31.28 -110.05 7.56
N ALA A 5 -32.15 -110.25 6.57
CA ALA A 5 -32.68 -109.18 5.72
C ALA A 5 -33.61 -108.23 6.49
N GLU A 6 -34.48 -108.75 7.36
CA GLU A 6 -35.37 -107.96 8.23
C GLU A 6 -34.62 -107.15 9.30
N LYS A 7 -33.54 -107.70 9.87
CA LYS A 7 -32.66 -106.93 10.75
C LYS A 7 -31.93 -105.81 10.01
N ASN A 8 -31.52 -106.05 8.77
CA ASN A 8 -30.82 -105.06 7.95
C ASN A 8 -31.76 -103.90 7.55
N THR A 9 -33.02 -104.20 7.20
CA THR A 9 -34.02 -103.15 6.91
C THR A 9 -34.38 -102.33 8.15
N ASN A 10 -34.54 -102.94 9.33
CA ASN A 10 -34.80 -102.21 10.57
C ASN A 10 -33.62 -101.29 10.97
N LEU A 11 -32.38 -101.78 10.89
CA LEU A 11 -31.19 -100.97 11.12
C LEU A 11 -31.07 -99.81 10.12
N THR A 12 -31.46 -100.03 8.87
CA THR A 12 -31.46 -98.98 7.83
C THR A 12 -32.49 -97.90 8.13
N GLN A 13 -33.70 -98.27 8.58
CA GLN A 13 -34.73 -97.33 9.01
C GLN A 13 -34.30 -96.52 10.23
N GLN A 14 -33.68 -97.15 11.22
CA GLN A 14 -33.13 -96.45 12.38
C GLN A 14 -32.01 -95.47 11.96
N LEU A 15 -31.10 -95.89 11.08
CA LEU A 15 -30.07 -95.01 10.52
C LEU A 15 -30.66 -93.79 9.80
N GLU A 16 -31.75 -93.96 9.07
CA GLU A 16 -32.46 -92.87 8.41
C GLU A 16 -33.12 -91.90 9.40
N MET A 17 -33.75 -92.43 10.45
CA MET A 17 -34.31 -91.61 11.54
C MET A 17 -33.22 -90.77 12.22
N TRP A 18 -32.10 -91.39 12.59
CA TRP A 18 -30.99 -90.70 13.26
C TRP A 18 -30.33 -89.67 12.34
N ARG A 19 -30.27 -89.93 11.03
CA ARG A 19 -29.81 -88.96 10.03
C ARG A 19 -30.74 -87.76 9.92
N ASN A 20 -32.06 -87.97 9.98
CA ASN A 20 -33.04 -86.88 9.98
C ASN A 20 -32.96 -86.06 11.27
N GLU A 21 -32.87 -86.71 12.43
CA GLU A 21 -32.72 -86.02 13.71
C GLU A 21 -31.42 -85.19 13.76
N LYS A 22 -30.31 -85.74 13.27
CA LYS A 22 -29.06 -85.00 13.11
C LYS A 22 -29.23 -83.78 12.19
N ARG A 23 -29.96 -83.88 11.08
CA ARG A 23 -30.22 -82.74 10.18
C ARG A 23 -31.02 -81.64 10.90
N VAL A 24 -32.06 -82.00 11.65
CA VAL A 24 -32.87 -81.03 12.42
C VAL A 24 -32.03 -80.33 13.48
N LEU A 25 -31.20 -81.06 14.22
CA LEU A 25 -30.32 -80.49 15.24
C LEU A 25 -29.24 -79.57 14.64
N VAL A 26 -28.70 -79.92 13.47
CA VAL A 26 -27.75 -79.05 12.73
C VAL A 26 -28.44 -77.78 12.26
N ALA A 27 -29.66 -77.86 11.70
CA ALA A 27 -30.42 -76.69 11.29
C ALA A 27 -30.70 -75.73 12.47
N ARG A 28 -31.10 -76.26 13.63
CA ARG A 28 -31.28 -75.45 14.86
C ARG A 28 -29.99 -74.82 15.36
N LYS A 29 -28.85 -75.52 15.26
CA LYS A 29 -27.54 -74.99 15.63
C LYS A 29 -27.12 -73.84 14.73
N ASP A 30 -27.39 -73.95 13.43
CA ASP A 30 -27.06 -72.90 12.46
C ASP A 30 -28.00 -71.69 12.63
N GLU A 31 -29.29 -71.91 12.90
CA GLU A 31 -30.23 -70.84 13.23
C GLU A 31 -29.82 -70.07 14.49
N ARG A 32 -29.40 -70.78 15.55
CA ARG A 32 -28.87 -70.15 16.77
C ARG A 32 -27.64 -69.27 16.48
N LYS A 33 -26.70 -69.74 15.65
CA LYS A 33 -25.52 -68.95 15.26
C LYS A 33 -25.90 -67.67 14.51
N VAL A 34 -26.90 -67.74 13.64
CA VAL A 34 -27.40 -66.57 12.90
C VAL A 34 -28.02 -65.55 13.86
N LEU A 35 -28.81 -66.01 14.84
CA LEU A 35 -29.40 -65.12 15.85
C LEU A 35 -28.34 -64.48 16.76
N GLU A 36 -27.34 -65.23 17.20
CA GLU A 36 -26.23 -64.70 18.01
C GLU A 36 -25.44 -63.62 17.24
N GLN A 37 -25.21 -63.80 15.93
CA GLN A 37 -24.58 -62.77 15.09
C GLN A 37 -25.46 -61.52 14.97
N ARG A 38 -26.78 -61.66 14.79
CA ARG A 38 -27.70 -60.51 14.74
C ARG A 38 -27.73 -59.72 16.04
N ILE A 39 -27.71 -60.40 17.19
CA ILE A 39 -27.66 -59.76 18.51
C ILE A 39 -26.39 -58.92 18.64
N ARG A 40 -25.22 -59.51 18.34
CA ARG A 40 -23.93 -58.76 18.39
C ARG A 40 -23.93 -57.56 17.44
N GLN A 41 -24.52 -57.71 16.26
CA GLN A 41 -24.62 -56.59 15.31
C GLN A 41 -25.51 -55.47 15.84
N LYS A 42 -26.63 -55.80 16.50
CA LYS A 42 -27.55 -54.83 17.10
C LYS A 42 -26.96 -54.16 18.35
N GLU A 43 -26.27 -54.90 19.20
CA GLU A 43 -25.51 -54.34 20.33
C GLU A 43 -24.47 -53.33 19.83
N GLY A 44 -23.69 -53.68 18.81
CA GLY A 44 -22.72 -52.76 18.21
C GLY A 44 -23.34 -51.56 17.47
N GLN A 45 -24.59 -51.64 17.01
CA GLN A 45 -25.33 -50.46 16.52
C GLN A 45 -25.75 -49.54 17.67
N LEU A 46 -26.19 -50.14 18.78
CA LEU A 46 -26.67 -49.42 19.96
C LEU A 46 -25.53 -48.69 20.68
N GLU A 47 -24.35 -49.32 20.77
CA GLU A 47 -23.11 -48.68 21.26
C GLU A 47 -22.72 -47.47 20.41
N ARG A 48 -22.83 -47.58 19.07
CA ARG A 48 -22.54 -46.48 18.15
C ARG A 48 -23.53 -45.33 18.29
N CYS A 49 -24.81 -45.61 18.45
CA CYS A 49 -25.81 -44.56 18.69
C CYS A 49 -25.61 -43.87 20.05
N LYS A 50 -25.22 -44.61 21.09
CA LYS A 50 -24.88 -44.02 22.40
C LYS A 50 -23.65 -43.11 22.32
N ASN A 51 -22.60 -43.56 21.63
CA ASN A 51 -21.36 -42.79 21.48
C ASN A 51 -21.49 -41.61 20.50
N GLY A 52 -22.51 -41.62 19.63
CA GLY A 52 -22.85 -40.51 18.72
C GLY A 52 -23.79 -39.46 19.31
N PHE A 53 -24.17 -39.60 20.58
CA PHE A 53 -25.03 -38.62 21.25
C PHE A 53 -24.23 -37.36 21.59
N ILE A 54 -24.42 -36.32 20.80
CA ILE A 54 -23.85 -34.98 21.06
C ILE A 54 -24.82 -34.24 21.98
N ASP A 55 -24.33 -33.76 23.12
CA ASP A 55 -25.10 -32.93 24.03
C ASP A 55 -25.28 -31.53 23.42
N LEU A 56 -26.41 -31.34 22.74
CA LEU A 56 -26.77 -30.09 22.07
C LEU A 56 -26.76 -28.89 23.04
N LYS A 57 -27.09 -29.08 24.31
CA LYS A 57 -27.10 -27.99 25.31
C LYS A 57 -25.68 -27.56 25.67
N ALA A 58 -24.77 -28.52 25.81
CA ALA A 58 -23.37 -28.21 26.09
C ALA A 58 -22.71 -27.47 24.92
N GLU A 59 -23.01 -27.88 23.69
CA GLU A 59 -22.48 -27.19 22.50
C GLU A 59 -23.11 -25.80 22.32
N GLU A 60 -24.42 -25.64 22.59
CA GLU A 60 -25.08 -24.32 22.59
C GLU A 60 -24.43 -23.33 23.57
N VAL A 61 -24.14 -23.77 24.81
CA VAL A 61 -23.46 -22.94 25.82
C VAL A 61 -22.06 -22.54 25.34
N LYS A 62 -21.30 -23.48 24.77
CA LYS A 62 -19.96 -23.21 24.24
C LYS A 62 -20.00 -22.22 23.07
N THR A 63 -20.97 -22.37 22.18
CA THR A 63 -21.12 -21.49 21.02
C THR A 63 -21.52 -20.09 21.45
N ASN A 64 -22.45 -19.95 22.41
CA ASN A 64 -22.83 -18.67 22.98
C ASN A 64 -21.68 -17.96 23.71
N ALA A 65 -20.83 -18.69 24.42
CA ALA A 65 -19.63 -18.12 25.04
C ALA A 65 -18.67 -17.55 23.99
N SER A 66 -18.46 -18.29 22.89
CA SER A 66 -17.61 -17.83 21.78
C SER A 66 -18.19 -16.60 21.07
N ILE A 67 -19.52 -16.54 20.88
CA ILE A 67 -20.21 -15.37 20.32
C ILE A 67 -20.04 -14.15 21.24
N GLN A 68 -20.18 -14.31 22.55
CA GLN A 68 -20.01 -13.21 23.51
C GLN A 68 -18.57 -12.66 23.50
N GLU A 69 -17.57 -13.52 23.40
CA GLU A 69 -16.17 -13.11 23.26
C GLU A 69 -15.94 -12.30 21.98
N GLU A 70 -16.50 -12.74 20.86
CA GLU A 70 -16.35 -12.06 19.58
C GLU A 70 -17.07 -10.71 19.54
N VAL A 71 -18.25 -10.62 20.16
CA VAL A 71 -18.98 -9.35 20.34
C VAL A 71 -18.17 -8.38 21.19
N LEU A 72 -17.54 -8.84 22.27
CA LEU A 72 -16.66 -8.01 23.11
C LEU A 72 -15.44 -7.50 22.32
N ASN A 73 -14.84 -8.33 21.48
CA ASN A 73 -13.75 -7.92 20.60
C ASN A 73 -14.21 -6.86 19.60
N LEU A 74 -15.40 -7.02 19.01
CA LEU A 74 -15.99 -6.05 18.09
C LEU A 74 -16.22 -4.69 18.76
N VAL A 75 -16.73 -4.68 20.00
CA VAL A 75 -16.94 -3.46 20.80
C VAL A 75 -15.60 -2.77 21.14
N ARG A 76 -14.55 -3.53 21.49
CA ARG A 76 -13.22 -2.95 21.73
C ARG A 76 -12.64 -2.29 20.48
N VAL A 77 -12.82 -2.91 19.31
CA VAL A 77 -12.35 -2.34 18.04
C VAL A 77 -13.14 -1.09 17.67
N SER A 78 -14.46 -1.10 17.87
CA SER A 78 -15.30 0.07 17.60
C SER A 78 -14.96 1.26 18.51
N GLU A 79 -14.67 1.02 19.80
CA GLU A 79 -14.24 2.07 20.73
C GLU A 79 -12.89 2.68 20.32
N LYS A 80 -11.92 1.86 19.91
CA LYS A 80 -10.62 2.35 19.39
C LYS A 80 -10.81 3.19 18.13
N ARG A 81 -11.69 2.77 17.21
CA ARG A 81 -12.03 3.54 16.00
C ARG A 81 -12.68 4.88 16.36
N ALA A 82 -13.62 4.90 17.29
CA ALA A 82 -14.27 6.13 17.73
C ALA A 82 -13.26 7.14 18.30
N LYS A 83 -12.31 6.69 19.14
CA LYS A 83 -11.23 7.55 19.66
C LYS A 83 -10.35 8.10 18.55
N ALA A 84 -9.91 7.27 17.62
CA ALA A 84 -9.09 7.70 16.48
C ALA A 84 -9.81 8.75 15.60
N VAL A 85 -11.14 8.62 15.42
CA VAL A 85 -11.94 9.62 14.68
C VAL A 85 -11.99 10.95 15.42
N LEU A 86 -12.16 10.94 16.74
CA LEU A 86 -12.16 12.17 17.55
C LEU A 86 -10.79 12.86 17.55
N ASP A 87 -9.71 12.09 17.65
CA ASP A 87 -8.34 12.63 17.59
C ASP A 87 -8.05 13.26 16.21
N TRP A 88 -8.55 12.62 15.14
CA TRP A 88 -8.41 13.15 13.79
C TRP A 88 -9.22 14.43 13.57
N ASP A 89 -10.43 14.53 14.13
CA ASP A 89 -11.25 15.74 14.10
C ASP A 89 -10.59 16.93 14.82
N ASP A 90 -9.98 16.69 15.99
CA ASP A 90 -9.21 17.73 16.71
C ASP A 90 -7.98 18.18 15.90
N TYR A 91 -7.27 17.23 15.28
CA TYR A 91 -6.14 17.54 14.41
C TYR A 91 -6.56 18.36 13.18
N LEU A 92 -7.65 17.96 12.51
CA LEU A 92 -8.19 18.67 11.36
C LEU A 92 -8.64 20.09 11.74
N THR A 93 -9.28 20.24 12.89
CA THR A 93 -9.69 21.55 13.42
C THR A 93 -8.49 22.46 13.68
N LYS A 94 -7.41 21.93 14.28
CA LYS A 94 -6.15 22.67 14.49
C LYS A 94 -5.48 23.06 13.18
N TYR A 95 -5.46 22.15 12.21
CA TYR A 95 -4.91 22.39 10.88
C TYR A 95 -5.66 23.51 10.15
N ILE A 96 -6.99 23.46 10.11
CA ILE A 96 -7.83 24.49 9.48
C ILE A 96 -7.61 25.85 10.16
N LYS A 97 -7.63 25.90 11.50
CA LYS A 97 -7.37 27.15 12.25
C LYS A 97 -6.00 27.75 11.93
N THR A 98 -4.98 26.91 11.77
CA THR A 98 -3.62 27.36 11.46
C THR A 98 -3.53 27.90 10.03
N ASN A 99 -4.11 27.19 9.06
CA ASN A 99 -4.18 27.64 7.67
C ASN A 99 -4.91 28.97 7.51
N VAL A 100 -6.03 29.16 8.23
CA VAL A 100 -6.76 30.44 8.19
C VAL A 100 -5.90 31.59 8.74
N LYS A 101 -5.17 31.36 9.84
CA LYS A 101 -4.25 32.36 10.40
C LYS A 101 -3.12 32.71 9.42
N GLU A 102 -2.56 31.70 8.75
CA GLU A 102 -1.51 31.90 7.74
C GLU A 102 -2.03 32.76 6.58
N ARG A 103 -3.22 32.46 6.04
CA ARG A 103 -3.81 33.23 4.94
C ARG A 103 -4.09 34.68 5.33
N ILE A 104 -4.55 34.92 6.56
CA ILE A 104 -4.73 36.29 7.09
C ILE A 104 -3.37 37.01 7.16
N ALA A 105 -2.35 36.38 7.74
CA ALA A 105 -1.02 36.97 7.84
C ALA A 105 -0.41 37.30 6.47
N VAL A 106 -0.59 36.44 5.47
CA VAL A 106 -0.14 36.69 4.09
C VAL A 106 -0.86 37.90 3.48
N ALA A 107 -2.18 38.01 3.68
CA ALA A 107 -2.96 39.14 3.19
C ALA A 107 -2.51 40.46 3.86
N ASP A 108 -2.23 40.44 5.16
CA ASP A 108 -1.74 41.61 5.90
C ASP A 108 -0.35 42.05 5.40
N ILE A 109 0.58 41.09 5.19
CA ILE A 109 1.90 41.37 4.62
C ILE A 109 1.77 42.03 3.24
N GLN A 110 0.89 41.49 2.38
CA GLN A 110 0.69 42.02 1.04
C GLN A 110 0.11 43.45 1.07
N ARG A 111 -0.81 43.73 2.00
CA ARG A 111 -1.36 45.07 2.22
C ARG A 111 -0.30 46.05 2.69
N SER A 112 0.54 45.64 3.64
CA SER A 112 1.66 46.46 4.13
C SER A 112 2.70 46.74 3.03
N GLN A 113 3.00 45.76 2.18
CA GLN A 113 3.90 45.96 1.04
C GLN A 113 3.33 46.96 0.02
N GLN A 114 2.04 46.88 -0.29
CA GLN A 114 1.39 47.85 -1.17
C GLN A 114 1.45 49.27 -0.58
N SER A 115 1.13 49.42 0.70
CA SER A 115 1.20 50.71 1.38
C SER A 115 2.63 51.28 1.39
N LEU A 116 3.63 50.46 1.69
CA LEU A 116 5.03 50.87 1.65
C LEU A 116 5.45 51.33 0.25
N SER A 117 5.03 50.61 -0.79
CA SER A 117 5.33 50.98 -2.18
C SER A 117 4.71 52.32 -2.58
N ALA A 118 3.51 52.64 -2.06
CA ALA A 118 2.85 53.92 -2.28
C ALA A 118 3.62 55.05 -1.56
N SER A 119 3.95 54.88 -0.28
CA SER A 119 4.72 55.86 0.49
C SER A 119 6.10 56.13 -0.11
N VAL A 120 6.79 55.09 -0.62
CA VAL A 120 8.08 55.27 -1.30
C VAL A 120 7.95 56.11 -2.57
N LYS A 121 6.88 55.92 -3.36
CA LYS A 121 6.62 56.76 -4.54
C LYS A 121 6.37 58.21 -4.15
N GLU A 122 5.60 58.44 -3.09
CA GLU A 122 5.30 59.77 -2.55
C GLU A 122 6.59 60.48 -2.07
N LEU A 123 7.44 59.76 -1.33
CA LEU A 123 8.73 60.27 -0.87
C LEU A 123 9.65 60.67 -2.03
N ASN A 124 9.69 59.88 -3.09
CA ASN A 124 10.48 60.19 -4.28
C ASN A 124 9.93 61.42 -5.01
N ASN A 125 8.61 61.61 -5.05
CA ASN A 125 7.99 62.80 -5.63
C ASN A 125 8.32 64.06 -4.82
N LEU A 126 8.20 63.99 -3.48
CA LEU A 126 8.58 65.10 -2.59
C LEU A 126 10.06 65.47 -2.74
N LYS A 127 10.95 64.47 -2.83
CA LYS A 127 12.39 64.72 -3.07
C LYS A 127 12.64 65.44 -4.39
N ALA A 128 11.89 65.12 -5.45
CA ALA A 128 12.00 65.81 -6.72
C ALA A 128 11.54 67.27 -6.61
N GLN A 129 10.42 67.54 -5.94
CA GLN A 129 9.91 68.89 -5.70
C GLN A 129 10.88 69.74 -4.85
N VAL A 130 11.46 69.17 -3.80
CA VAL A 130 12.46 69.88 -2.97
C VAL A 130 13.70 70.25 -3.79
N LYS A 131 14.12 69.38 -4.71
CA LYS A 131 15.24 69.67 -5.61
C LYS A 131 14.91 70.81 -6.56
N GLU A 132 13.72 70.78 -7.16
CA GLU A 132 13.25 71.83 -8.08
C GLU A 132 13.18 73.21 -7.40
N ILE A 133 12.60 73.28 -6.18
CA ILE A 133 12.57 74.50 -5.38
C ILE A 133 14.00 74.96 -5.02
N GLY A 134 14.92 74.03 -4.74
CA GLY A 134 16.32 74.35 -4.49
C GLY A 134 17.00 75.01 -5.70
N ASP A 135 16.78 74.44 -6.89
CA ASP A 135 17.30 74.96 -8.16
C ASP A 135 16.70 76.35 -8.46
N GLU A 136 15.40 76.57 -8.21
CA GLU A 136 14.74 77.88 -8.33
C GLU A 136 15.32 78.93 -7.37
N LEU A 137 15.55 78.56 -6.10
CA LEU A 137 16.14 79.45 -5.10
C LEU A 137 17.54 79.91 -5.51
N ASP A 138 18.35 79.00 -6.04
CA ASP A 138 19.70 79.33 -6.47
C ASP A 138 19.69 80.24 -7.71
N ASN A 139 18.76 80.04 -8.64
CA ASN A 139 18.54 80.99 -9.75
C ASN A 139 18.11 82.37 -9.25
N LEU A 140 17.14 82.44 -8.33
CA LEU A 140 16.68 83.69 -7.71
C LEU A 140 17.80 84.43 -6.97
N LYS A 141 18.73 83.73 -6.31
CA LYS A 141 19.91 84.34 -5.70
C LYS A 141 20.82 84.99 -6.73
N VAL A 142 21.06 84.33 -7.86
CA VAL A 142 21.86 84.88 -8.97
C VAL A 142 21.19 86.12 -9.54
N ASP A 143 19.87 86.08 -9.76
CA ASP A 143 19.11 87.22 -10.24
C ASP A 143 19.13 88.40 -9.26
N ALA A 144 18.96 88.13 -7.96
CA ALA A 144 19.04 89.14 -6.91
C ALA A 144 20.45 89.78 -6.81
N GLN A 145 21.52 88.98 -6.94
CA GLN A 145 22.89 89.48 -6.98
C GLN A 145 23.13 90.36 -8.21
N THR A 146 22.59 89.97 -9.36
CA THR A 146 22.70 90.71 -10.63
C THR A 146 21.92 92.04 -10.56
N ALA A 147 20.71 92.00 -10.00
CA ALA A 147 19.89 93.19 -9.76
C ALA A 147 20.58 94.15 -8.78
N LEU A 148 21.16 93.64 -7.69
CA LEU A 148 21.93 94.43 -6.73
C LEU A 148 23.14 95.10 -7.39
N GLN A 149 23.89 94.38 -8.22
CA GLN A 149 25.02 94.95 -8.97
C GLN A 149 24.58 96.05 -9.93
N LYS A 150 23.44 95.88 -10.62
CA LYS A 150 22.88 96.90 -11.51
C LYS A 150 22.44 98.15 -10.74
N LEU A 151 21.75 97.98 -9.62
CA LEU A 151 21.29 99.05 -8.73
C LEU A 151 22.46 99.85 -8.14
N LEU A 152 23.55 99.18 -7.74
CA LEU A 152 24.78 99.84 -7.27
C LEU A 152 25.44 100.68 -8.37
N LYS A 153 25.40 100.20 -9.63
CA LYS A 153 25.93 100.90 -10.80
C LYS A 153 25.09 102.14 -11.16
N ASP A 154 23.76 102.02 -11.11
CA ASP A 154 22.84 103.12 -11.44
C ASP A 154 22.81 104.21 -10.36
N LEU A 155 23.04 103.84 -9.08
CA LEU A 155 23.12 104.79 -7.96
C LEU A 155 24.51 105.40 -7.76
N ASN A 156 25.53 104.97 -8.51
CA ASN A 156 26.92 105.43 -8.39
C ASN A 156 27.51 105.26 -6.97
N ILE A 157 27.12 104.17 -6.29
CA ILE A 157 27.55 103.81 -4.93
C ILE A 157 28.49 102.60 -5.03
N SER A 158 29.73 102.75 -4.54
CA SER A 158 30.81 101.77 -4.73
C SER A 158 30.70 100.49 -3.89
N SER A 159 29.77 100.41 -2.93
CA SER A 159 29.50 99.19 -2.15
C SER A 159 28.17 99.29 -1.39
N TYR A 160 27.43 98.17 -1.30
CA TYR A 160 26.22 98.03 -0.45
C TYR A 160 26.47 98.30 1.04
N LYS A 161 27.73 98.44 1.45
CA LYS A 161 28.18 98.82 2.79
C LYS A 161 28.18 100.33 3.05
N HIS A 162 27.85 101.18 2.07
CA HIS A 162 27.70 102.64 2.23
C HIS A 162 26.23 103.08 2.35
N ILE A 163 25.43 102.32 3.09
CA ILE A 163 24.13 102.79 3.61
C ILE A 163 24.46 103.67 4.83
N SER A 164 24.00 104.92 4.81
CA SER A 164 24.29 105.92 5.85
C SER A 164 23.73 105.52 7.21
N SER A 165 24.30 106.15 8.24
CA SER A 165 24.00 105.99 9.66
C SER A 165 22.53 106.16 10.06
N GLU A 166 21.64 106.65 9.19
CA GLU A 166 20.20 106.77 9.49
C GLU A 166 19.42 105.43 9.51
N VAL A 167 19.87 104.37 8.82
CA VAL A 167 19.11 103.09 8.78
C VAL A 167 19.51 102.16 9.92
N ARG A 168 20.66 102.39 10.54
CA ARG A 168 21.19 101.57 11.64
C ARG A 168 20.47 101.82 12.96
N ASP A 169 19.86 103.01 13.13
CA ASP A 169 19.07 103.35 14.32
C ASP A 169 17.65 102.72 14.31
N GLN A 170 17.21 102.11 13.21
CA GLN A 170 15.94 101.36 13.15
C GLN A 170 16.04 99.86 13.47
N PHE A 171 17.25 99.32 13.64
CA PHE A 171 17.46 97.89 13.89
C PHE A 171 18.14 97.60 15.24
N GLN A 172 18.06 98.54 16.18
CA GLN A 172 18.52 98.37 17.55
C GLN A 172 17.38 97.96 18.50
N SER A 173 16.88 96.74 18.30
CA SER A 173 16.46 95.93 19.44
C SER A 173 16.54 94.47 19.01
N SER A 174 17.56 93.78 19.52
CA SER A 174 17.63 92.33 19.51
C SER A 174 16.45 91.80 20.32
N ASN A 175 15.31 91.61 19.66
CA ASN A 175 14.09 91.16 20.32
C ASN A 175 14.23 89.67 20.59
N LEU A 176 14.29 89.33 21.87
CA LEU A 176 14.06 88.00 22.44
C LEU A 176 12.92 87.26 21.70
N GLU A 177 11.90 88.02 21.31
CA GLU A 177 10.72 87.63 20.55
C GLU A 177 11.01 86.93 19.20
N GLU A 178 12.05 87.29 18.45
CA GLU A 178 12.34 86.62 17.16
C GLU A 178 12.99 85.24 17.39
N THR A 179 13.76 85.12 18.47
CA THR A 179 14.37 83.86 18.92
C THR A 179 13.32 82.93 19.53
N GLU A 180 12.40 83.49 20.33
CA GLU A 180 11.24 82.78 20.86
C GLU A 180 10.27 82.37 19.76
N LYS A 181 10.10 83.17 18.70
CA LYS A 181 9.28 82.82 17.54
C LYS A 181 9.90 81.70 16.72
N LYS A 182 11.22 81.69 16.52
CA LYS A 182 11.94 80.57 15.88
C LYS A 182 11.91 79.32 16.75
N LEU A 183 12.03 79.46 18.07
CA LEU A 183 11.88 78.34 19.01
C LEU A 183 10.46 77.78 18.94
N ALA A 184 9.44 78.64 18.97
CA ALA A 184 8.03 78.25 18.85
C ALA A 184 7.70 77.63 17.48
N GLU A 185 8.30 78.10 16.39
CA GLU A 185 8.20 77.47 15.07
C GLU A 185 8.83 76.07 15.07
N VAL A 186 10.03 75.91 15.64
CA VAL A 186 10.71 74.62 15.72
C VAL A 186 9.98 73.65 16.66
N GLU A 187 9.40 74.14 17.76
CA GLU A 187 8.59 73.36 18.69
C GLU A 187 7.24 72.97 18.08
N ALA A 188 6.55 73.88 17.39
CA ALA A 188 5.33 73.57 16.64
C ALA A 188 5.63 72.59 15.50
N HIS A 189 6.77 72.73 14.83
CA HIS A 189 7.22 71.80 13.80
C HIS A 189 7.54 70.42 14.38
N ARG A 190 8.22 70.36 15.54
CA ARG A 190 8.46 69.11 16.29
C ARG A 190 7.13 68.46 16.67
N ASP A 191 6.19 69.21 17.23
CA ASP A 191 4.91 68.66 17.70
C ASP A 191 4.01 68.21 16.54
N CYS A 192 4.13 68.82 15.35
CA CYS A 192 3.56 68.29 14.11
C CYS A 192 4.31 67.06 13.55
N LEU A 193 5.60 66.89 13.87
CA LEU A 193 6.45 65.79 13.42
C LEU A 193 6.42 64.55 14.33
N VAL A 194 5.94 64.64 15.58
CA VAL A 194 5.72 63.49 16.47
C VAL A 194 4.57 62.64 15.92
N THR A 195 4.88 61.87 14.89
CA THR A 195 4.00 60.89 14.25
C THR A 195 4.38 59.46 14.60
N ALA A 196 5.59 59.25 15.14
CA ALA A 196 6.06 57.94 15.57
C ALA A 196 6.15 57.85 17.09
N SER A 197 5.27 57.07 17.72
CA SER A 197 5.34 56.78 19.15
C SER A 197 6.51 55.84 19.47
N GLU A 198 7.06 55.90 20.68
CA GLU A 198 8.12 54.99 21.14
C GLU A 198 7.71 53.49 20.99
N LYS A 199 6.41 53.22 21.11
CA LYS A 199 5.80 51.91 20.87
C LYS A 199 5.94 51.43 19.43
N GLU A 200 5.87 52.33 18.45
CA GLU A 200 6.03 51.98 17.03
C GLU A 200 7.48 51.61 16.69
N VAL A 201 8.45 52.28 17.31
CA VAL A 201 9.87 51.94 17.17
C VAL A 201 10.16 50.57 17.80
N GLU A 202 9.60 50.28 18.97
CA GLU A 202 9.73 48.97 19.61
C GLU A 202 9.05 47.87 18.79
N GLU A 203 7.87 48.14 18.24
CA GLU A 203 7.17 47.20 17.36
C GLU A 203 7.93 46.93 16.05
N TYR A 204 8.53 47.98 15.46
CA TYR A 204 9.40 47.84 14.30
C TYR A 204 10.59 46.93 14.61
N LYS A 205 11.31 47.19 15.70
CA LYS A 205 12.46 46.36 16.12
C LYS A 205 12.05 44.90 16.37
N ARG A 206 10.88 44.68 16.98
CA ARG A 206 10.33 43.33 17.20
C ARG A 206 10.05 42.62 15.87
N ARG A 207 9.34 43.28 14.95
CA ARG A 207 9.02 42.73 13.62
C ARG A 207 10.29 42.47 12.80
N GLU A 208 11.30 43.33 12.91
CA GLU A 208 12.58 43.14 12.24
C GLU A 208 13.29 41.88 12.74
N ALA A 209 13.32 41.66 14.06
CA ALA A 209 13.87 40.44 14.65
C ALA A 209 13.10 39.18 14.21
N GLU A 210 11.76 39.27 14.18
CA GLU A 210 10.89 38.18 13.72
C GLU A 210 11.11 37.84 12.24
N MET A 211 11.20 38.86 11.37
CA MET A 211 11.53 38.65 9.96
C MET A 211 12.89 37.98 9.77
N ARG A 212 13.91 38.38 10.55
CA ARG A 212 15.22 37.73 10.50
C ARG A 212 15.13 36.25 10.91
N LEU A 213 14.33 35.92 11.93
CA LEU A 213 14.13 34.53 12.36
C LEU A 213 13.39 33.71 11.28
N LEU A 214 12.31 34.25 10.72
CA LEU A 214 11.53 33.59 9.68
C LEU A 214 12.36 33.35 8.42
N ARG A 215 13.18 34.31 8.00
CA ARG A 215 14.11 34.14 6.87
C ARG A 215 15.09 32.99 7.11
N ARG A 216 15.74 32.96 8.28
CA ARG A 216 16.64 31.84 8.63
C ARG A 216 15.91 30.50 8.58
N ARG A 217 14.68 30.43 9.12
CA ARG A 217 13.89 29.19 9.09
C ARG A 217 13.54 28.77 7.66
N LEU A 218 13.20 29.72 6.80
CA LEU A 218 12.93 29.47 5.39
C LEU A 218 14.17 28.96 4.67
N ASP A 219 15.33 29.58 4.90
CA ASP A 219 16.61 29.14 4.34
C ASP A 219 16.95 27.70 4.79
N THR A 220 16.73 27.37 6.06
CA THR A 220 16.90 26.00 6.58
C THR A 220 15.93 25.02 5.90
N LEU A 221 14.64 25.33 5.82
CA LEU A 221 13.66 24.45 5.18
C LEU A 221 13.95 24.25 3.68
N GLN A 222 14.44 25.28 3.00
CA GLN A 222 14.86 25.18 1.60
C GLN A 222 16.08 24.27 1.45
N ALA A 223 17.07 24.40 2.34
CA ALA A 223 18.23 23.52 2.36
C ALA A 223 17.84 22.06 2.65
N ASP A 224 16.96 21.83 3.63
CA ASP A 224 16.46 20.49 3.97
C ASP A 224 15.66 19.88 2.82
N THR A 225 14.82 20.66 2.14
CA THR A 225 14.06 20.19 0.97
C THR A 225 14.99 19.80 -0.18
N ALA A 226 16.04 20.59 -0.43
CA ALA A 226 17.04 20.28 -1.45
C ALA A 226 17.86 19.02 -1.09
N ALA A 227 18.21 18.85 0.19
CA ALA A 227 18.87 17.66 0.69
C ALA A 227 17.99 16.41 0.49
N HIS A 228 16.73 16.45 0.91
CA HIS A 228 15.78 15.35 0.73
C HIS A 228 15.51 15.01 -0.75
N ALA A 229 15.45 16.01 -1.63
CA ALA A 229 15.33 15.77 -3.07
C ALA A 229 16.55 15.03 -3.63
N THR A 230 17.76 15.39 -3.15
CA THR A 230 19.01 14.73 -3.54
C THR A 230 19.05 13.28 -3.02
N ASP A 231 18.67 13.07 -1.77
CA ASP A 231 18.59 11.74 -1.17
C ASP A 231 17.60 10.84 -1.95
N MET A 232 16.42 11.36 -2.27
CA MET A 232 15.39 10.65 -3.04
C MET A 232 15.91 10.23 -4.42
N GLU A 233 16.60 11.12 -5.12
CA GLU A 233 17.18 10.83 -6.42
C GLU A 233 18.29 9.78 -6.31
N SER A 234 19.13 9.84 -5.27
CA SER A 234 20.19 8.83 -5.03
C SER A 234 19.62 7.43 -4.80
N VAL A 235 18.52 7.33 -4.02
CA VAL A 235 17.83 6.06 -3.76
C VAL A 235 17.18 5.54 -5.04
N LYS A 236 16.55 6.41 -5.82
CA LYS A 236 15.92 6.07 -7.11
C LYS A 236 16.95 5.54 -8.11
N GLN A 237 18.12 6.17 -8.22
CA GLN A 237 19.20 5.72 -9.09
C GLN A 237 19.75 4.34 -8.71
N CYS A 238 19.68 3.96 -7.44
CA CYS A 238 20.02 2.61 -7.01
C CYS A 238 18.87 1.61 -7.23
N TRP A 239 17.63 2.02 -6.96
CA TRP A 239 16.47 1.15 -6.96
C TRP A 239 15.98 0.79 -8.36
N VAL A 240 15.83 1.77 -9.27
CA VAL A 240 15.28 1.56 -10.62
C VAL A 240 16.09 0.53 -11.42
N PRO A 241 17.44 0.61 -11.50
CA PRO A 241 18.23 -0.39 -12.22
C PRO A 241 18.14 -1.77 -11.58
N ARG A 242 18.10 -1.84 -10.24
CA ARG A 242 18.01 -3.11 -9.52
C ARG A 242 16.68 -3.82 -9.75
N ILE A 243 15.57 -3.08 -9.72
CA ILE A 243 14.25 -3.66 -10.01
C ILE A 243 14.11 -4.00 -11.50
N SER A 244 14.65 -3.18 -12.41
CA SER A 244 14.68 -3.51 -13.84
C SER A 244 15.42 -4.81 -14.10
N SER A 245 16.64 -4.96 -13.55
CA SER A 245 17.43 -6.18 -13.70
C SER A 245 16.71 -7.42 -13.14
N LEU A 246 16.00 -7.28 -12.03
CA LEU A 246 15.21 -8.38 -11.46
C LEU A 246 14.02 -8.74 -12.36
N VAL A 247 13.36 -7.74 -12.94
CA VAL A 247 12.27 -7.97 -13.90
C VAL A 247 12.80 -8.58 -15.20
N ASP A 248 13.99 -8.21 -15.65
CA ASP A 248 14.66 -8.79 -16.83
C ASP A 248 15.03 -10.27 -16.60
N ASP A 249 15.50 -10.61 -15.40
CA ASP A 249 15.74 -12.00 -14.98
C ASP A 249 14.44 -12.82 -14.96
N ILE A 250 13.37 -12.25 -14.41
CA ILE A 250 12.02 -12.84 -14.44
C ILE A 250 11.58 -13.02 -15.90
N SER A 251 11.69 -11.99 -16.73
CA SER A 251 11.28 -12.01 -18.14
C SER A 251 12.02 -13.09 -18.91
N THR A 252 13.34 -13.16 -18.77
CA THR A 252 14.19 -14.17 -19.42
C THR A 252 13.76 -15.59 -19.08
N LYS A 253 13.48 -15.86 -17.80
CA LYS A 253 13.02 -17.19 -17.37
C LYS A 253 11.57 -17.46 -17.79
N PHE A 254 10.69 -16.46 -17.68
CA PHE A 254 9.29 -16.56 -18.11
C PHE A 254 9.18 -16.84 -19.60
N SER A 255 9.94 -16.14 -20.44
CA SER A 255 10.02 -16.38 -21.88
C SER A 255 10.49 -17.79 -22.20
N LYS A 256 11.45 -18.34 -21.45
CA LYS A 256 11.90 -19.74 -21.61
C LYS A 256 10.79 -20.74 -21.27
N PHE A 257 10.08 -20.53 -20.17
CA PHE A 257 8.95 -21.39 -19.78
C PHE A 257 7.78 -21.30 -20.77
N MET A 258 7.45 -20.10 -21.25
CA MET A 258 6.46 -19.89 -22.31
C MET A 258 6.89 -20.56 -23.62
N ALA A 259 8.16 -20.43 -24.02
CA ALA A 259 8.68 -21.09 -25.22
C ALA A 259 8.63 -22.63 -25.08
N GLY A 260 8.93 -23.15 -23.89
CA GLY A 260 8.73 -24.57 -23.55
C GLY A 260 7.27 -25.00 -23.60
N ALA A 261 6.33 -24.06 -23.42
CA ALA A 261 4.89 -24.25 -23.61
C ALA A 261 4.46 -24.24 -25.09
N GLY A 262 5.32 -23.77 -26.01
CA GLY A 262 4.94 -23.47 -27.39
C GLY A 262 4.31 -22.09 -27.58
N TYR A 263 4.51 -21.18 -26.62
CA TYR A 263 3.96 -19.83 -26.61
C TYR A 263 5.06 -18.77 -26.42
N ALA A 264 4.74 -17.51 -26.66
CA ALA A 264 5.64 -16.39 -26.38
C ALA A 264 5.12 -15.60 -25.18
N GLY A 265 6.04 -15.13 -24.33
CA GLY A 265 5.70 -14.26 -23.22
C GLY A 265 6.87 -13.41 -22.76
N GLU A 266 6.56 -12.26 -22.22
CA GLU A 266 7.51 -11.25 -21.75
C GLU A 266 6.94 -10.60 -20.48
N VAL A 267 7.83 -10.32 -19.52
CA VAL A 267 7.48 -9.54 -18.33
C VAL A 267 8.24 -8.23 -18.40
N THR A 268 7.54 -7.11 -18.23
CA THR A 268 8.14 -5.77 -18.31
C THR A 268 7.77 -4.95 -17.09
N LEU A 269 8.67 -4.05 -16.69
CA LEU A 269 8.40 -3.08 -15.63
C LEU A 269 7.57 -1.95 -16.22
N SER A 270 6.35 -1.78 -15.73
CA SER A 270 5.48 -0.65 -16.07
C SER A 270 5.94 0.58 -15.32
N VAL A 271 6.61 1.49 -16.03
CA VAL A 271 7.04 2.79 -15.50
C VAL A 271 5.92 3.81 -15.71
N PRO A 272 5.48 4.54 -14.67
CA PRO A 272 4.45 5.58 -14.79
C PRO A 272 4.94 6.80 -15.58
N GLU A 273 4.01 7.63 -16.06
CA GLU A 273 4.31 8.89 -16.76
C GLU A 273 5.14 9.85 -15.89
N ASP A 274 4.83 9.93 -14.59
CA ASP A 274 5.68 10.58 -13.59
C ASP A 274 6.54 9.53 -12.87
N PRO A 275 7.86 9.48 -13.13
CA PRO A 275 8.77 8.51 -12.52
C PRO A 275 8.91 8.63 -11.00
N ASN A 276 8.46 9.74 -10.40
CA ASN A 276 8.50 9.97 -8.96
C ASN A 276 7.23 9.46 -8.24
N THR A 277 6.19 9.06 -8.98
CA THR A 277 5.01 8.43 -8.40
C THR A 277 5.24 6.92 -8.23
N PHE A 278 6.03 6.55 -7.22
CA PHE A 278 6.46 5.16 -6.96
C PHE A 278 5.30 4.17 -6.80
N SER A 279 4.16 4.61 -6.27
CA SER A 279 2.95 3.77 -6.11
C SER A 279 2.36 3.27 -7.43
N ASN A 280 2.68 3.92 -8.55
CA ASN A 280 2.17 3.59 -9.88
C ASN A 280 3.10 2.69 -10.69
N TYR A 281 4.27 2.30 -10.15
CA TYR A 281 5.09 1.28 -10.78
C TYR A 281 4.38 -0.08 -10.68
N GLY A 282 4.42 -0.83 -11.77
CA GLY A 282 3.74 -2.12 -11.87
C GLY A 282 4.50 -3.13 -12.69
N ILE A 283 3.98 -4.36 -12.74
CA ILE A 283 4.49 -5.42 -13.60
C ILE A 283 3.47 -5.64 -14.72
N SER A 284 3.91 -5.51 -15.97
CA SER A 284 3.10 -5.81 -17.15
C SER A 284 3.56 -7.15 -17.74
N ILE A 285 2.65 -8.13 -17.70
CA ILE A 285 2.85 -9.46 -18.28
C ILE A 285 2.21 -9.46 -19.66
N LYS A 286 3.00 -9.71 -20.69
CA LYS A 286 2.55 -9.78 -22.08
C LYS A 286 2.74 -11.18 -22.63
N VAL A 287 1.75 -11.67 -23.37
CA VAL A 287 1.72 -13.04 -23.88
C VAL A 287 1.20 -13.09 -25.31
N SER A 288 1.62 -14.12 -26.04
CA SER A 288 1.11 -14.48 -27.35
C SER A 288 1.04 -16.00 -27.47
N PHE A 289 -0.16 -16.51 -27.72
CA PHE A 289 -0.44 -17.95 -27.85
C PHE A 289 -0.41 -18.43 -29.30
N ARG A 290 -0.05 -17.55 -30.25
CA ARG A 290 -0.04 -17.82 -31.69
C ARG A 290 1.19 -17.21 -32.33
N ASP A 291 1.87 -17.96 -33.20
CA ASP A 291 3.15 -17.61 -33.82
C ASP A 291 3.16 -16.29 -34.64
N HIS A 292 1.99 -15.72 -34.93
CA HIS A 292 1.82 -14.50 -35.74
C HIS A 292 1.06 -13.37 -35.04
N GLN A 293 0.89 -13.44 -33.72
CA GLN A 293 0.29 -12.35 -32.95
C GLN A 293 1.34 -11.62 -32.13
N CYS A 294 1.25 -10.28 -32.13
CA CYS A 294 2.04 -9.45 -31.24
C CYS A 294 1.72 -9.79 -29.77
N LEU A 295 2.72 -9.64 -28.91
CA LEU A 295 2.56 -9.76 -27.46
C LEU A 295 1.50 -8.77 -26.96
N LYS A 296 0.48 -9.28 -26.28
CA LYS A 296 -0.58 -8.47 -25.67
C LYS A 296 -0.56 -8.61 -24.17
N GLU A 297 -0.93 -7.54 -23.47
CA GLU A 297 -1.08 -7.59 -22.02
C GLU A 297 -2.10 -8.65 -21.62
N LEU A 298 -1.77 -9.38 -20.55
CA LEU A 298 -2.62 -10.39 -19.96
C LEU A 298 -3.85 -9.72 -19.34
N THR A 299 -4.98 -9.80 -20.03
CA THR A 299 -6.23 -9.11 -19.66
C THR A 299 -7.42 -10.06 -19.79
N ALA A 300 -8.49 -9.80 -19.06
CA ALA A 300 -9.68 -10.67 -19.14
C ALA A 300 -10.36 -10.68 -20.52
N GLN A 301 -10.09 -9.66 -21.36
CA GLN A 301 -10.79 -9.41 -22.61
C GLN A 301 -10.17 -10.10 -23.83
N HIS A 302 -8.88 -10.44 -23.79
CA HIS A 302 -8.13 -10.88 -24.97
C HIS A 302 -7.79 -12.37 -24.97
N GLN A 303 -7.74 -13.00 -23.80
CA GLN A 303 -7.30 -14.38 -23.63
C GLN A 303 -8.42 -15.25 -23.05
N SER A 304 -8.45 -16.53 -23.44
CA SER A 304 -9.37 -17.52 -22.85
C SER A 304 -9.05 -17.77 -21.37
N GLY A 305 -10.00 -18.35 -20.64
CA GLY A 305 -9.79 -18.69 -19.22
C GLY A 305 -8.60 -19.62 -18.99
N GLY A 306 -8.41 -20.62 -19.88
CA GLY A 306 -7.31 -21.58 -19.80
C GLY A 306 -5.95 -20.95 -20.12
N GLU A 307 -5.86 -20.11 -21.16
CA GLU A 307 -4.64 -19.35 -21.50
C GLU A 307 -4.22 -18.42 -20.35
N ARG A 308 -5.18 -17.76 -19.71
CA ARG A 308 -4.92 -16.91 -18.55
C ARG A 308 -4.41 -17.70 -17.36
N ALA A 309 -5.04 -18.83 -17.06
CA ALA A 309 -4.60 -19.73 -15.99
C ALA A 309 -3.17 -20.22 -16.26
N MET A 310 -2.87 -20.62 -17.49
CA MET A 310 -1.55 -21.09 -17.88
C MET A 310 -0.47 -20.02 -17.76
N ALA A 311 -0.68 -18.82 -18.32
CA ALA A 311 0.28 -17.72 -18.23
C ALA A 311 0.54 -17.33 -16.77
N THR A 312 -0.51 -17.29 -15.96
CA THR A 312 -0.41 -16.98 -14.52
C THR A 312 0.39 -18.06 -13.79
N ALA A 313 0.10 -19.34 -14.05
CA ALA A 313 0.81 -20.44 -13.44
C ALA A 313 2.30 -20.47 -13.83
N LEU A 314 2.63 -20.27 -15.10
CA LEU A 314 4.01 -20.20 -15.57
C LEU A 314 4.76 -18.99 -14.99
N TYR A 315 4.08 -17.86 -14.82
CA TYR A 315 4.66 -16.72 -14.10
C TYR A 315 4.99 -17.06 -12.64
N LEU A 316 4.09 -17.76 -11.95
CA LEU A 316 4.36 -18.24 -10.59
C LEU A 316 5.53 -19.24 -10.53
N VAL A 317 5.61 -20.19 -11.48
CA VAL A 317 6.76 -21.11 -11.59
C VAL A 317 8.07 -20.35 -11.85
N THR A 318 8.00 -19.26 -12.62
CA THR A 318 9.16 -18.39 -12.86
C THR A 318 9.65 -17.73 -11.58
N LEU A 319 8.76 -17.10 -10.82
CA LEU A 319 9.08 -16.49 -9.52
C LEU A 319 9.63 -17.53 -8.53
N GLN A 320 9.05 -18.72 -8.56
CA GLN A 320 9.49 -19.87 -7.79
C GLN A 320 10.94 -20.25 -8.12
N SER A 321 11.33 -20.28 -9.39
CA SER A 321 12.72 -20.59 -9.77
C SER A 321 13.76 -19.53 -9.36
N LEU A 322 13.32 -18.34 -8.95
CA LEU A 322 14.18 -17.23 -8.52
C LEU A 322 14.25 -17.07 -7.00
N THR A 323 13.33 -17.70 -6.28
CA THR A 323 13.19 -17.52 -4.83
C THR A 323 13.60 -18.80 -4.10
N PRO A 324 14.82 -18.91 -3.57
CA PRO A 324 15.21 -20.08 -2.80
C PRO A 324 14.45 -20.10 -1.46
N VAL A 325 13.70 -21.17 -1.21
CA VAL A 325 12.99 -21.42 0.05
C VAL A 325 13.20 -22.87 0.50
N SER A 326 13.00 -23.19 1.78
CA SER A 326 13.18 -24.58 2.24
C SER A 326 12.01 -25.49 1.86
N PHE A 327 10.79 -24.96 1.82
CA PHE A 327 9.57 -25.71 1.51
C PHE A 327 8.58 -24.90 0.66
N ARG A 328 7.78 -25.58 -0.15
CA ARG A 328 6.65 -25.04 -0.91
C ARG A 328 5.43 -25.94 -0.80
N CYS A 329 4.27 -25.31 -0.83
CA CYS A 329 2.98 -25.98 -1.01
C CYS A 329 2.28 -25.33 -2.20
N VAL A 330 1.88 -26.15 -3.16
CA VAL A 330 1.20 -25.74 -4.38
C VAL A 330 -0.10 -26.54 -4.43
N ASP A 331 -1.23 -25.85 -4.38
CA ASP A 331 -2.56 -26.45 -4.34
C ASP A 331 -3.33 -26.13 -5.63
N GLU A 332 -3.87 -27.15 -6.27
CA GLU A 332 -4.74 -27.09 -7.45
C GLU A 332 -4.23 -26.24 -8.63
N ILE A 333 -2.91 -25.99 -8.75
CA ILE A 333 -2.35 -25.09 -9.77
C ILE A 333 -2.63 -25.52 -11.22
N ASN A 334 -2.91 -26.81 -11.41
CA ASN A 334 -3.15 -27.43 -12.70
C ASN A 334 -4.64 -27.43 -13.09
N GLN A 335 -5.53 -26.80 -12.31
CA GLN A 335 -6.96 -26.70 -12.61
C GLN A 335 -7.31 -25.50 -13.52
N GLY A 336 -8.44 -25.60 -14.22
CA GLY A 336 -8.95 -24.51 -15.08
C GLY A 336 -8.27 -24.41 -16.45
N MET A 337 -7.47 -25.41 -16.83
CA MET A 337 -6.80 -25.53 -18.12
C MET A 337 -7.25 -26.79 -18.87
N ASP A 338 -7.00 -26.83 -20.17
CA ASP A 338 -7.21 -28.03 -20.98
C ASP A 338 -6.13 -29.10 -20.70
N PRO A 339 -6.37 -30.37 -21.07
CA PRO A 339 -5.44 -31.47 -20.73
C PRO A 339 -4.03 -31.32 -21.29
N ILE A 340 -3.86 -30.55 -22.39
CA ILE A 340 -2.56 -30.31 -23.02
C ILE A 340 -1.74 -29.36 -22.16
N ASN A 341 -2.28 -28.18 -21.84
CA ASN A 341 -1.58 -27.18 -21.04
C ASN A 341 -1.35 -27.65 -19.61
N GLU A 342 -2.31 -28.38 -19.05
CA GLU A 342 -2.19 -28.98 -17.72
C GLU A 342 -0.97 -29.90 -17.61
N ARG A 343 -0.80 -30.81 -18.57
CA ARG A 343 0.34 -31.73 -18.62
C ARG A 343 1.65 -30.98 -18.77
N GLN A 344 1.67 -29.95 -19.59
CA GLN A 344 2.86 -29.17 -19.88
C GLN A 344 3.29 -28.34 -18.66
N LEU A 345 2.34 -27.72 -17.96
CA LEU A 345 2.60 -27.02 -16.70
C LEU A 345 3.16 -27.98 -15.64
N LEU A 346 2.50 -29.13 -15.44
CA LEU A 346 2.92 -30.08 -14.42
C LEU A 346 4.33 -30.62 -14.72
N LYS A 347 4.62 -30.91 -16.00
CA LYS A 347 5.95 -31.32 -16.43
C LYS A 347 7.01 -30.27 -16.12
N MET A 348 6.76 -29.00 -16.49
CA MET A 348 7.70 -27.91 -16.19
C MET A 348 7.93 -27.71 -14.69
N LEU A 349 6.88 -27.82 -13.88
CA LEU A 349 6.99 -27.73 -12.42
C LEU A 349 7.90 -28.84 -11.88
N MET A 350 7.68 -30.09 -12.31
CA MET A 350 8.50 -31.22 -11.90
C MET A 350 9.95 -31.11 -12.36
N ASP A 351 10.18 -30.67 -13.59
CA ASP A 351 11.53 -30.46 -14.15
C ASP A 351 12.28 -29.36 -13.38
N THR A 352 11.58 -28.29 -12.96
CA THR A 352 12.16 -27.19 -12.19
C THR A 352 12.58 -27.65 -10.78
N GLU A 353 11.75 -28.46 -10.13
CA GLU A 353 11.94 -28.95 -8.76
C GLU A 353 12.78 -30.25 -8.68
N SER A 354 13.22 -30.82 -9.81
CA SER A 354 14.07 -32.03 -9.84
C SER A 354 15.58 -31.74 -9.73
N ASN A 355 15.98 -30.48 -9.59
CA ASN A 355 17.39 -30.09 -9.41
C ASN A 355 17.88 -30.36 -7.99
N GLU A 356 19.17 -30.70 -7.81
CA GLU A 356 19.74 -31.06 -6.49
C GLU A 356 19.68 -29.94 -5.43
N ASN A 357 19.55 -28.68 -5.87
CA ASN A 357 19.38 -27.51 -5.01
C ASN A 357 17.91 -27.03 -4.91
N ALA A 358 16.94 -27.86 -5.32
CA ALA A 358 15.52 -27.51 -5.27
C ALA A 358 14.92 -27.60 -3.87
N SER A 359 13.87 -26.82 -3.64
CA SER A 359 13.10 -26.79 -2.41
C SER A 359 12.27 -28.06 -2.25
N GLN A 360 11.91 -28.44 -1.01
CA GLN A 360 10.91 -29.50 -0.84
C GLN A 360 9.53 -28.97 -1.28
N CYS A 361 8.96 -29.52 -2.35
CA CYS A 361 7.67 -29.08 -2.90
C CYS A 361 6.57 -30.11 -2.62
N PHE A 362 5.49 -29.67 -1.95
CA PHE A 362 4.24 -30.41 -1.83
C PHE A 362 3.29 -29.96 -2.91
N PHE A 363 2.91 -30.89 -3.77
CA PHE A 363 1.92 -30.65 -4.82
C PHE A 363 0.61 -31.35 -4.47
N VAL A 364 -0.44 -30.58 -4.25
CA VAL A 364 -1.79 -31.06 -3.95
C VAL A 364 -2.64 -30.87 -5.20
N THR A 365 -3.14 -31.99 -5.74
CA THR A 365 -3.97 -31.97 -6.94
C THR A 365 -5.06 -33.04 -6.84
N PRO A 366 -6.29 -32.75 -7.32
CA PRO A 366 -7.39 -33.72 -7.27
C PRO A 366 -7.25 -34.80 -8.35
N LYS A 367 -6.33 -34.64 -9.33
CA LYS A 367 -6.12 -35.61 -10.41
C LYS A 367 -4.64 -35.88 -10.65
N LEU A 368 -4.30 -37.16 -10.72
CA LEU A 368 -3.05 -37.62 -11.30
C LEU A 368 -3.25 -37.77 -12.81
N LEU A 369 -2.34 -37.19 -13.60
CA LEU A 369 -2.38 -37.29 -15.05
C LEU A 369 -1.95 -38.68 -15.50
N PRO A 370 -2.79 -39.42 -16.27
CA PRO A 370 -2.41 -40.71 -16.84
C PRO A 370 -1.32 -40.53 -17.89
N ASP A 371 -0.49 -41.55 -18.09
CA ASP A 371 0.59 -41.55 -19.10
C ASP A 371 1.55 -40.36 -18.99
N MET A 372 1.78 -39.86 -17.78
CA MET A 372 2.78 -38.84 -17.49
C MET A 372 4.00 -39.50 -16.84
N GLU A 373 5.19 -39.13 -17.29
CA GLU A 373 6.44 -39.53 -16.65
C GLU A 373 6.65 -38.71 -15.39
N TYR A 374 6.45 -39.32 -14.22
CA TYR A 374 6.82 -38.73 -12.95
C TYR A 374 8.30 -39.05 -12.66
N THR A 375 9.08 -38.02 -12.33
CA THR A 375 10.51 -38.20 -12.03
C THR A 375 10.72 -39.06 -10.77
N LYS A 376 11.84 -39.78 -10.69
CA LYS A 376 12.15 -40.69 -9.56
C LYS A 376 12.25 -39.98 -8.20
N THR A 377 12.40 -38.66 -8.22
CA THR A 377 12.47 -37.78 -7.05
C THR A 377 11.09 -37.49 -6.45
N VAL A 378 10.00 -37.80 -7.16
CA VAL A 378 8.64 -37.51 -6.70
C VAL A 378 8.05 -38.70 -5.95
N ASN A 379 7.50 -38.42 -4.77
CA ASN A 379 6.70 -39.36 -4.00
C ASN A 379 5.22 -39.01 -4.13
N THR A 380 4.40 -39.96 -4.60
CA THR A 380 2.96 -39.76 -4.78
C THR A 380 2.19 -40.29 -3.58
N MET A 381 1.46 -39.40 -2.91
CA MET A 381 0.54 -39.76 -1.82
C MET A 381 -0.89 -39.56 -2.29
N VAL A 382 -1.69 -40.64 -2.30
CA VAL A 382 -3.10 -40.58 -2.69
C VAL A 382 -3.97 -40.63 -1.45
N VAL A 383 -4.78 -39.58 -1.25
CA VAL A 383 -5.71 -39.47 -0.12
C VAL A 383 -7.10 -39.93 -0.57
N TYR A 384 -7.56 -41.06 -0.03
CA TYR A 384 -8.92 -41.56 -0.26
C TYR A 384 -9.80 -41.25 0.95
N ASN A 385 -10.76 -40.35 0.78
CA ASN A 385 -11.77 -40.09 1.80
C ASN A 385 -13.05 -40.90 1.49
N SER A 386 -13.32 -41.93 2.28
CA SER A 386 -14.56 -42.72 2.16
C SER A 386 -14.97 -43.31 3.52
N GLN A 387 -16.28 -43.36 3.80
CA GLN A 387 -16.81 -44.04 4.98
C GLN A 387 -16.51 -45.55 4.99
N THR A 388 -16.22 -46.14 3.82
CA THR A 388 -15.87 -47.55 3.65
C THR A 388 -14.37 -47.78 3.44
N MET A 389 -13.53 -46.74 3.59
CA MET A 389 -12.09 -46.89 3.38
C MET A 389 -11.50 -47.84 4.43
N LEU A 390 -10.62 -48.74 3.98
CA LEU A 390 -9.84 -49.60 4.85
C LEU A 390 -8.83 -48.75 5.65
N PRO A 391 -8.59 -49.06 6.93
CA PRO A 391 -7.48 -48.47 7.68
C PRO A 391 -6.16 -48.66 6.93
N HIS A 392 -5.21 -47.72 7.06
CA HIS A 392 -3.90 -47.77 6.39
C HIS A 392 -3.18 -49.11 6.58
N SER A 393 -3.33 -49.75 7.74
CA SER A 393 -2.76 -51.07 8.06
C SER A 393 -3.33 -52.23 7.24
N ARG A 394 -4.51 -52.06 6.63
CA ARG A 394 -5.20 -53.05 5.79
C ARG A 394 -5.24 -52.67 4.32
N PHE A 395 -4.91 -51.43 3.97
CA PHE A 395 -4.87 -50.96 2.59
C PHE A 395 -3.59 -51.44 1.90
N ASN A 396 -3.72 -52.35 0.93
CA ASN A 396 -2.58 -52.92 0.19
C ASN A 396 -2.93 -53.06 -1.29
N LEU A 397 -2.28 -52.25 -2.14
CA LEU A 397 -2.54 -52.17 -3.57
C LEU A 397 -2.34 -53.50 -4.29
N GLU A 398 -1.30 -54.28 -3.96
CA GLU A 398 -1.09 -55.58 -4.59
C GLU A 398 -2.24 -56.55 -4.32
N ARG A 399 -2.73 -56.63 -3.07
CA ARG A 399 -3.87 -57.47 -2.71
C ARG A 399 -5.14 -57.02 -3.44
N ILE A 400 -5.34 -55.72 -3.54
CA ILE A 400 -6.50 -55.13 -4.26
C ILE A 400 -6.43 -55.48 -5.74
N PHE A 401 -5.30 -55.28 -6.42
CA PHE A 401 -5.13 -55.62 -7.84
C PHE A 401 -5.27 -57.13 -8.09
N ARG A 402 -4.73 -57.99 -7.21
CA ARG A 402 -4.92 -59.45 -7.31
C ARG A 402 -6.39 -59.84 -7.16
N ALA A 403 -7.12 -59.21 -6.25
CA ALA A 403 -8.55 -59.44 -6.08
C ALA A 403 -9.35 -58.94 -7.30
N GLN A 404 -9.03 -57.76 -7.83
CA GLN A 404 -9.67 -57.19 -9.02
C GLN A 404 -9.49 -58.10 -10.24
N ARG A 405 -8.26 -58.58 -10.51
CA ARG A 405 -8.00 -59.53 -11.62
C ARG A 405 -8.81 -60.82 -11.47
N LYS A 406 -8.92 -61.37 -10.26
CA LYS A 406 -9.75 -62.57 -9.98
C LYS A 406 -11.24 -62.33 -10.21
N VAL A 407 -11.73 -61.12 -9.93
CA VAL A 407 -13.14 -60.76 -10.17
C VAL A 407 -13.39 -60.57 -11.66
N MET A 408 -12.49 -59.88 -12.38
CA MET A 408 -12.59 -59.69 -13.83
C MET A 408 -12.51 -61.02 -14.59
N GLN A 409 -11.62 -61.94 -14.20
CA GLN A 409 -11.53 -63.29 -14.78
C GLN A 409 -12.75 -64.19 -14.50
N LYS A 410 -13.61 -63.83 -13.54
CA LYS A 410 -14.87 -64.54 -13.29
C LYS A 410 -16.05 -64.00 -14.11
N HIS A 411 -15.88 -62.84 -14.75
CA HIS A 411 -16.93 -62.14 -15.50
C HIS A 411 -16.59 -61.95 -16.98
N SER A 412 -15.42 -62.43 -17.43
CA SER A 412 -15.14 -62.81 -18.83
C SER A 412 -15.22 -64.32 -18.93
#